data_AF-A0A7K4CSA8-F1
#
_entry.id   AF-A0A7K4CSA8-F1
#
_cell.length_a   1.000
_cell.length_b   1.000
_cell.length_c   1.000
_cell.angle_alpha   90.00
_cell.angle_beta   90.00
_cell.angle_gamma   90.00
#
_symmetry.space_group_name_H-M   'P 1'
#
loop_
_entity.id
_entity.type
_entity.pdbx_description
1 polymer ?
#
loop_
_entity_poly.entity_id
_entity_poly.type
_entity_poly.pdbx_seq_one_letter_code
_entity_poly.pdbx_strand_id
1 'polypeptide(L)'
;MRTGTTDSSVRDMLAALVRDNPDPALGPKMEKAIAMFKKERNLLYIDLEPSARALRAVIKSQSHPDDLEYAVYIDHAGHFFCTTQNLRPCGGLRGQICKHVLLALVAAAKSGDGDARELSRWVSSTSATKPVLDKNEATQIFMKYKDALSGILAWRPVELLPEDFMAF
;
A
#
# COMPACT_ATOMS: atom_id res chain seq x y z
N MET A 1 4.55 24.03 7.24
CA MET A 1 3.61 23.82 8.36
C MET A 1 2.29 23.34 7.75
N ARG A 2 2.07 22.02 7.67
CA ARG A 2 0.79 21.42 7.26
C ARG A 2 0.27 20.66 8.47
N THR A 3 -0.61 21.31 9.23
CA THR A 3 -1.22 20.76 10.45
C THR A 3 -2.72 20.76 10.22
N GLY A 4 -3.34 19.58 10.04
CA GLY A 4 -4.79 19.45 10.19
C GLY A 4 -5.57 18.47 9.30
N THR A 5 -4.99 17.82 8.28
CA THR A 5 -5.79 17.08 7.27
C THR A 5 -5.57 15.56 7.21
N THR A 6 -4.65 14.99 8.00
CA THR A 6 -4.20 13.61 7.81
C THR A 6 -5.11 12.55 8.43
N ASP A 7 -5.74 12.83 9.57
CA ASP A 7 -6.59 11.83 10.28
C ASP A 7 -7.89 11.49 9.53
N SER A 8 -8.52 12.47 8.86
CA SER A 8 -9.73 12.21 8.10
C SER A 8 -9.45 11.36 6.86
N SER A 9 -8.32 11.56 6.19
CA SER A 9 -7.98 10.84 4.96
C SER A 9 -7.83 9.33 5.15
N VAL A 10 -7.24 8.87 6.26
CA VAL A 10 -7.14 7.44 6.57
C VAL A 10 -8.53 6.87 6.86
N ARG A 11 -9.34 7.57 7.66
CA ARG A 11 -10.71 7.17 7.96
C ARG A 11 -11.56 7.08 6.69
N ASP A 12 -11.49 8.09 5.84
CA ASP A 12 -12.23 8.16 4.57
C ASP A 12 -11.80 7.04 3.63
N MET A 13 -10.50 6.73 3.57
CA MET A 13 -9.97 5.61 2.79
C MET A 13 -10.49 4.27 3.32
N LEU A 14 -10.41 4.02 4.63
CA LEU A 14 -10.91 2.77 5.23
C LEU A 14 -12.42 2.63 5.04
N ALA A 15 -13.19 3.71 5.22
CA ALA A 15 -14.62 3.72 5.00
C ALA A 15 -14.97 3.47 3.52
N ALA A 16 -14.21 4.05 2.59
CA ALA A 16 -14.39 3.79 1.16
C ALA A 16 -14.07 2.34 0.80
N LEU A 17 -13.01 1.77 1.37
CA LEU A 17 -12.63 0.38 1.14
C LEU A 17 -13.72 -0.59 1.59
N VAL A 18 -14.30 -0.39 2.79
CA VAL A 18 -15.38 -1.25 3.31
C VAL A 18 -16.68 -1.07 2.53
N ARG A 19 -17.03 0.17 2.15
CA ARG A 19 -18.28 0.45 1.45
C ARG A 19 -18.26 0.00 -0.01
N ASP A 20 -17.19 0.27 -0.73
CA ASP A 20 -17.17 0.16 -2.20
C ASP A 20 -16.71 -1.22 -2.69
N ASN A 21 -16.22 -2.08 -1.80
CA ASN A 21 -15.70 -3.40 -2.17
C ASN A 21 -16.52 -4.53 -1.54
N PRO A 22 -17.48 -5.10 -2.28
CA PRO A 22 -18.39 -6.13 -1.76
C PRO A 22 -17.75 -7.52 -1.69
N ASP A 23 -16.45 -7.68 -1.97
CA ASP A 23 -15.77 -8.96 -1.84
C ASP A 23 -15.81 -9.41 -0.37
N PRO A 24 -16.53 -10.50 -0.04
CA PRO A 24 -16.66 -10.97 1.34
C PRO A 24 -15.32 -11.41 1.93
N ALA A 25 -14.30 -11.72 1.11
CA ALA A 25 -12.96 -12.03 1.58
C ALA A 25 -12.15 -10.78 1.95
N LEU A 26 -12.52 -9.60 1.45
CA LEU A 26 -11.82 -8.35 1.72
C LEU A 26 -12.09 -7.85 3.15
N GLY A 27 -13.32 -8.02 3.66
CA GLY A 27 -13.69 -7.62 5.03
C GLY A 27 -12.76 -8.22 6.11
N PRO A 28 -12.66 -9.55 6.24
CA PRO A 28 -11.78 -10.20 7.21
C PRO A 28 -10.29 -9.86 7.02
N LYS A 29 -9.87 -9.63 5.76
CA LYS A 29 -8.51 -9.16 5.47
C LYS A 29 -8.27 -7.74 5.95
N MET A 30 -9.26 -6.86 5.77
CA MET A 30 -9.20 -5.48 6.22
C MET A 30 -9.17 -5.42 7.74
N GLU A 31 -10.03 -6.16 8.43
CA GLU A 31 -10.01 -6.28 9.89
C GLU A 31 -8.64 -6.75 10.40
N LYS A 32 -8.09 -7.80 9.78
CA LYS A 32 -6.76 -8.29 10.12
C LYS A 32 -5.68 -7.25 9.83
N ALA A 33 -5.77 -6.55 8.71
CA ALA A 33 -4.82 -5.50 8.34
C ALA A 33 -4.85 -4.35 9.36
N ILE A 34 -6.03 -3.82 9.68
CA ILE A 34 -6.26 -2.79 10.70
C ILE A 34 -5.74 -3.25 12.06
N ALA A 35 -6.08 -4.46 12.50
CA ALA A 35 -5.58 -5.01 13.77
C ALA A 35 -4.06 -5.17 13.80
N MET A 36 -3.40 -5.39 12.66
CA MET A 36 -1.94 -5.41 12.56
C MET A 36 -1.35 -4.00 12.54
N PHE A 37 -2.00 -3.04 11.88
CA PHE A 37 -1.50 -1.67 11.78
C PHE A 37 -1.65 -0.89 13.09
N LYS A 38 -2.62 -1.26 13.94
CA LYS A 38 -2.76 -0.74 15.31
C LYS A 38 -1.62 -1.14 16.26
N LYS A 39 -0.71 -2.04 15.88
CA LYS A 39 0.32 -2.56 16.80
C LYS A 39 1.60 -1.73 16.82
N GLU A 40 1.96 -1.13 15.70
CA GLU A 40 3.23 -0.43 15.55
C GLU A 40 3.19 0.57 14.40
N ARG A 41 4.16 1.47 14.41
CA ARG A 41 4.42 2.39 13.32
C ARG A 41 4.81 1.63 12.05
N ASN A 42 4.22 2.01 10.92
CA ASN A 42 4.60 1.53 9.60
C ASN A 42 5.21 2.68 8.78
N LEU A 43 6.39 2.44 8.21
CA LEU A 43 7.06 3.37 7.31
C LEU A 43 6.99 2.83 5.88
N LEU A 44 6.42 3.62 4.98
CA LEU A 44 6.20 3.23 3.59
C LEU A 44 6.80 4.26 2.65
N TYR A 45 7.63 3.83 1.72
CA TYR A 45 8.04 4.68 0.61
C TYR A 45 6.99 4.51 -0.48
N ILE A 46 6.26 5.57 -0.81
CA ILE A 46 5.17 5.52 -1.78
C ILE A 46 5.42 6.49 -2.93
N ASP A 47 4.96 6.12 -4.11
CA ASP A 47 5.08 6.89 -5.33
C ASP A 47 3.82 6.68 -6.16
N LEU A 48 2.90 7.62 -6.04
CA LEU A 48 1.73 7.68 -6.90
C LEU A 48 2.10 8.50 -8.14
N GLU A 49 1.99 7.89 -9.32
CA GLU A 49 2.26 8.55 -10.59
C GLU A 49 0.92 8.90 -11.28
N PRO A 50 0.48 10.18 -11.26
CA PRO A 50 -0.85 10.54 -11.75
C PRO A 50 -1.04 10.30 -13.26
N SER A 51 0.01 10.49 -14.06
CA SER A 51 0.00 10.27 -15.51
C SER A 51 -0.21 8.80 -15.87
N ALA A 52 0.50 7.90 -15.18
CA ALA A 52 0.37 6.46 -15.38
C ALA A 52 -0.82 5.87 -14.62
N ARG A 53 -1.39 6.61 -13.66
CA ARG A 53 -2.44 6.14 -12.75
C ARG A 53 -2.05 4.82 -12.08
N ALA A 54 -0.83 4.82 -11.53
CA ALA A 54 -0.21 3.69 -10.87
C ALA A 54 0.42 4.11 -9.53
N LEU A 55 0.36 3.23 -8.54
CA LEU A 55 0.98 3.38 -7.23
C LEU A 55 2.08 2.33 -7.08
N ARG A 56 3.26 2.81 -6.71
CA ARG A 56 4.40 1.98 -6.33
C ARG A 56 4.71 2.21 -4.86
N ALA A 57 5.10 1.15 -4.15
CA ALA A 57 5.56 1.30 -2.78
C ALA A 57 6.61 0.28 -2.36
N VAL A 58 7.42 0.65 -1.38
CA VAL A 58 8.23 -0.27 -0.57
C VAL A 58 7.78 -0.25 0.87
N ILE A 59 7.60 -1.45 1.42
CA ILE A 59 7.10 -1.69 2.78
C ILE A 59 8.02 -2.70 3.46
N LYS A 60 8.49 -2.39 4.67
CA LYS A 60 9.26 -3.34 5.49
C LYS A 60 8.34 -4.35 6.16
N SER A 61 8.82 -5.58 6.32
CA SER A 61 8.15 -6.62 7.09
C SER A 61 8.08 -6.24 8.56
N GLN A 62 6.89 -6.30 9.16
CA GLN A 62 6.73 -6.14 10.61
C GLN A 62 7.51 -7.20 11.42
N SER A 63 7.53 -8.44 10.93
CA SER A 63 8.15 -9.56 11.65
C SER A 63 9.66 -9.68 11.43
N HIS A 64 10.16 -9.06 10.36
CA HIS A 64 11.57 -9.13 9.94
C HIS A 64 11.99 -7.79 9.29
N PRO A 65 11.91 -6.66 10.02
CA PRO A 65 12.03 -5.31 9.44
C PRO A 65 13.42 -4.98 8.88
N ASP A 66 14.44 -5.71 9.32
CA ASP A 66 15.83 -5.53 8.88
C ASP A 66 16.18 -6.37 7.66
N ASP A 67 15.45 -7.46 7.41
CA ASP A 67 15.83 -8.49 6.42
C ASP A 67 14.81 -8.67 5.30
N LEU A 68 13.62 -8.09 5.41
CA LEU A 68 12.52 -8.37 4.49
C LEU A 68 11.75 -7.11 4.11
N GLU A 69 11.71 -6.87 2.82
CA GLU A 69 11.06 -5.73 2.19
C GLU A 69 10.15 -6.22 1.07
N TYR A 70 9.06 -5.50 0.87
CA TYR A 70 8.07 -5.79 -0.16
C TYR A 70 7.96 -4.63 -1.13
N ALA A 71 8.14 -4.90 -2.42
CA ALA A 71 7.70 -4.01 -3.48
C ALA A 71 6.22 -4.27 -3.75
N VAL A 72 5.46 -3.19 -3.89
CA VAL A 72 4.03 -3.18 -4.14
C VAL A 72 3.78 -2.36 -5.40
N TYR A 73 2.92 -2.87 -6.25
CA TYR A 73 2.39 -2.16 -7.41
C TYR A 73 0.88 -2.37 -7.50
N ILE A 74 0.14 -1.32 -7.82
CA ILE A 74 -1.25 -1.39 -8.25
C ILE A 74 -1.56 -0.22 -9.20
N ASP A 75 -2.35 -0.47 -10.24
CA ASP A 75 -2.89 0.59 -11.11
C ASP A 75 -4.42 0.68 -11.06
N HIS A 76 -4.94 1.73 -11.69
CA HIS A 76 -6.38 1.97 -11.80
C HIS A 76 -7.17 0.87 -12.54
N ALA A 77 -6.50 0.10 -13.39
CA ALA A 77 -7.09 -1.03 -14.12
C ALA A 77 -7.14 -2.31 -13.27
N GLY A 78 -6.57 -2.27 -12.05
CA GLY A 78 -6.55 -3.39 -11.14
C GLY A 78 -5.47 -4.41 -11.48
N HIS A 79 -4.42 -4.05 -12.23
CA HIS A 79 -3.20 -4.86 -12.28
C HIS A 79 -2.39 -4.61 -11.01
N PHE A 80 -1.91 -5.66 -10.37
CA PHE A 80 -1.18 -5.54 -9.12
C PHE A 80 -0.18 -6.68 -8.91
N PHE A 81 0.85 -6.38 -8.11
CA PHE A 81 1.69 -7.39 -7.50
C PHE A 81 2.19 -6.94 -6.14
N CYS A 82 2.65 -7.92 -5.35
CA CYS A 82 3.43 -7.68 -4.15
C CYS A 82 4.49 -8.76 -4.06
N THR A 83 5.76 -8.38 -3.94
CA THR A 83 6.88 -9.32 -3.98
C THR A 83 7.97 -8.92 -3.00
N THR A 84 8.72 -9.91 -2.49
CA THR A 84 9.93 -9.65 -1.72
C THR A 84 11.05 -9.10 -2.60
N GLN A 85 12.12 -8.62 -1.98
CA GLN A 85 13.35 -8.16 -2.65
C GLN A 85 14.04 -9.25 -3.50
N ASN A 86 13.70 -10.53 -3.27
CA ASN A 86 14.17 -11.67 -4.05
C ASN A 86 13.17 -12.12 -5.12
N LEU A 87 12.22 -11.24 -5.50
CA LEU A 87 11.19 -11.48 -6.52
C LEU A 87 10.28 -12.69 -6.20
N ARG A 88 10.10 -13.01 -4.91
CA ARG A 88 9.15 -14.04 -4.46
C ARG A 88 7.78 -13.40 -4.19
N PRO A 89 6.68 -13.90 -4.78
CA PRO A 89 5.35 -13.40 -4.50
C PRO A 89 5.04 -13.37 -3.00
N CYS A 90 4.39 -12.31 -2.54
CA CYS A 90 3.96 -12.20 -1.16
C CYS A 90 2.97 -13.33 -0.82
N GLY A 91 3.22 -14.07 0.26
CA GLY A 91 2.35 -15.17 0.71
C GLY A 91 0.92 -14.75 1.06
N GLY A 92 0.66 -13.44 1.19
CA GLY A 92 -0.67 -12.86 1.40
C GLY A 92 -1.47 -12.61 0.12
N LEU A 93 -0.87 -12.75 -1.07
CA LEU A 93 -1.59 -12.55 -2.33
C LEU A 93 -2.66 -13.63 -2.52
N ARG A 94 -2.29 -14.92 -2.56
CA ARG A 94 -3.23 -16.06 -2.72
C ARG A 94 -4.33 -15.80 -3.79
N GLY A 95 -3.96 -15.19 -4.91
CA GLY A 95 -4.86 -14.87 -6.04
C GLY A 95 -5.62 -13.55 -5.94
N GLN A 96 -5.43 -12.76 -4.89
CA GLN A 96 -6.14 -11.51 -4.59
C GLN A 96 -5.18 -10.49 -3.96
N ILE A 97 -5.64 -9.26 -3.71
CA ILE A 97 -4.80 -8.23 -3.07
C ILE A 97 -4.37 -8.64 -1.65
N CYS A 98 -3.13 -8.33 -1.30
CA CYS A 98 -2.60 -8.58 0.05
C CYS A 98 -2.70 -7.31 0.91
N LYS A 99 -2.52 -7.47 2.23
CA LYS A 99 -2.52 -6.34 3.17
C LYS A 99 -1.49 -5.24 2.85
N HIS A 100 -0.38 -5.58 2.18
CA HIS A 100 0.64 -4.60 1.81
C HIS A 100 0.14 -3.65 0.71
N VAL A 101 -0.63 -4.17 -0.26
CA VAL A 101 -1.29 -3.34 -1.28
C VAL A 101 -2.28 -2.38 -0.62
N LEU A 102 -3.09 -2.89 0.31
CA LEU A 102 -4.03 -2.06 1.08
C LEU A 102 -3.34 -0.96 1.88
N LEU A 103 -2.24 -1.29 2.58
CA LEU A 103 -1.48 -0.33 3.36
C LEU A 103 -0.86 0.77 2.48
N ALA A 104 -0.36 0.41 1.29
CA ALA A 104 0.18 1.38 0.34
C ALA A 104 -0.89 2.40 -0.10
N LEU A 105 -2.11 1.94 -0.38
CA LEU A 105 -3.23 2.83 -0.75
C LEU A 105 -3.65 3.74 0.42
N VAL A 106 -3.66 3.21 1.65
CA VAL A 106 -3.91 4.03 2.85
C VAL A 106 -2.82 5.09 3.04
N ALA A 107 -1.55 4.75 2.82
CA ALA A 107 -0.46 5.72 2.86
C ALA A 107 -0.58 6.79 1.76
N ALA A 108 -1.02 6.41 0.55
CA ALA A 108 -1.28 7.35 -0.55
C ALA A 108 -2.43 8.32 -0.23
N ALA A 109 -3.49 7.85 0.43
CA ALA A 109 -4.53 8.75 0.94
C ALA A 109 -3.98 9.68 2.05
N LYS A 110 -3.22 9.14 3.01
CA LYS A 110 -2.68 9.91 4.15
C LYS A 110 -1.72 11.03 3.73
N SER A 111 -0.87 10.76 2.75
CA SER A 111 0.07 11.75 2.21
C SER A 111 -0.61 12.88 1.44
N GLY A 112 -1.89 12.70 1.09
CA GLY A 112 -2.61 13.58 0.18
C GLY A 112 -2.23 13.39 -1.28
N ASP A 113 -1.50 12.31 -1.61
CA ASP A 113 -1.09 11.99 -2.97
C ASP A 113 -2.26 11.41 -3.79
N GLY A 114 -3.24 10.75 -3.15
CA GLY A 114 -4.40 10.18 -3.84
C GLY A 114 -5.76 10.42 -3.15
N ASP A 115 -6.82 10.46 -3.95
CA ASP A 115 -8.21 10.55 -3.48
C ASP A 115 -8.72 9.18 -2.99
N ALA A 116 -9.28 9.15 -1.78
CA ALA A 116 -9.73 7.92 -1.13
C ALA A 116 -10.78 7.15 -1.96
N ARG A 117 -11.70 7.85 -2.63
CA ARG A 117 -12.75 7.21 -3.44
C ARG A 117 -12.17 6.67 -4.73
N GLU A 118 -11.24 7.37 -5.38
CA GLU A 118 -10.54 6.85 -6.55
C GLU A 118 -9.72 5.61 -6.21
N LEU A 119 -8.88 5.68 -5.18
CA LEU A 119 -8.03 4.56 -4.76
C LEU A 119 -8.87 3.34 -4.33
N SER A 120 -10.04 3.54 -3.72
CA SER A 120 -10.97 2.44 -3.42
C SER A 120 -11.48 1.74 -4.68
N ARG A 121 -11.75 2.47 -5.76
CA ARG A 121 -12.15 1.87 -7.05
C ARG A 121 -11.03 1.03 -7.67
N TRP A 122 -9.76 1.39 -7.45
CA TRP A 122 -8.64 0.58 -7.93
C TRP A 122 -8.67 -0.81 -7.28
N VAL A 123 -9.01 -0.88 -5.99
CA VAL A 123 -9.23 -2.15 -5.28
C VAL A 123 -10.38 -2.93 -5.90
N SER A 124 -11.51 -2.28 -6.22
CA SER A 124 -12.64 -2.96 -6.85
C SER A 124 -12.27 -3.58 -8.20
N SER A 125 -11.43 -2.89 -8.99
CA SER A 125 -10.90 -3.38 -10.27
C SER A 125 -10.02 -4.63 -10.12
N THR A 126 -9.46 -4.90 -8.93
CA THR A 126 -8.65 -6.10 -8.69
C THR A 126 -9.47 -7.39 -8.56
N SER A 127 -10.79 -7.30 -8.32
CA SER A 127 -11.66 -8.46 -8.06
C SER A 127 -11.68 -9.48 -9.21
N ALA A 128 -11.52 -9.02 -10.45
CA ALA A 128 -11.47 -9.86 -11.64
C ALA A 128 -10.05 -10.22 -12.10
N THR A 129 -9.02 -9.69 -11.43
CA THR A 129 -7.64 -9.74 -11.89
C THR A 129 -6.77 -10.55 -10.93
N LYS A 130 -6.01 -11.50 -11.47
CA LYS A 130 -5.02 -12.24 -10.67
C LYS A 130 -3.73 -11.41 -10.57
N PRO A 131 -2.99 -11.51 -9.46
CA PRO A 131 -1.70 -10.84 -9.34
C PRO A 131 -0.72 -11.39 -10.37
N VAL A 132 -0.07 -10.50 -11.11
CA VAL A 132 0.96 -10.84 -12.09
C VAL A 132 2.22 -10.06 -11.73
N LEU A 133 3.30 -10.77 -11.42
CA LEU A 133 4.57 -10.15 -11.10
C LEU A 133 5.25 -9.64 -12.38
N ASP A 134 5.35 -8.32 -12.49
CA ASP A 134 6.31 -7.68 -13.39
C ASP A 134 7.66 -7.55 -12.66
N LYS A 135 8.66 -8.33 -13.10
CA LYS A 135 9.98 -8.34 -12.49
C LYS A 135 10.75 -7.04 -12.74
N ASN A 136 10.57 -6.42 -13.91
CA ASN A 136 11.28 -5.19 -14.24
C ASN A 136 10.75 -4.06 -13.37
N GLU A 137 9.42 -3.95 -13.26
CA GLU A 137 8.76 -2.98 -12.41
C GLU A 137 9.17 -3.16 -10.94
N ALA A 138 9.13 -4.39 -10.43
CA ALA A 138 9.55 -4.70 -9.06
C ALA A 138 11.02 -4.32 -8.82
N THR A 139 11.92 -4.63 -9.76
CA THR A 139 13.34 -4.26 -9.66
C THR A 139 13.50 -2.74 -9.64
N GLN A 140 12.80 -1.99 -10.49
CA GLN A 140 12.89 -0.52 -10.51
C GLN A 140 12.43 0.09 -9.18
N ILE A 141 11.35 -0.42 -8.59
CA ILE A 141 10.87 0.01 -7.26
C ILE A 141 11.97 -0.18 -6.20
N PHE A 142 12.61 -1.35 -6.16
CA PHE A 142 13.69 -1.61 -5.20
C PHE A 142 14.94 -0.78 -5.45
N MET A 143 15.30 -0.52 -6.71
CA MET A 143 16.44 0.35 -7.03
C MET A 143 16.19 1.78 -6.56
N LYS A 144 15.00 2.35 -6.87
CA LYS A 144 14.58 3.68 -6.38
C LYS A 144 14.63 3.76 -4.85
N TYR A 145 14.20 2.69 -4.17
CA TYR A 145 14.26 2.62 -2.72
C TYR A 145 15.70 2.59 -2.18
N LYS A 146 16.60 1.82 -2.81
CA LYS A 146 18.03 1.80 -2.42
C LYS A 146 18.71 3.14 -2.66
N ASP A 147 18.37 3.84 -3.74
CA ASP A 147 18.84 5.19 -4.00
C ASP A 147 18.35 6.18 -2.94
N ALA A 148 17.14 5.97 -2.41
CA ALA A 148 16.64 6.76 -1.29
C ALA A 148 17.42 6.48 0.01
N LEU A 149 17.69 5.21 0.31
CA LEU A 149 18.46 4.81 1.49
C LEU A 149 19.91 5.28 1.45
N SER A 150 20.53 5.34 0.27
CA SER A 150 21.90 5.85 0.09
C SER A 150 21.97 7.38 0.08
N GLY A 151 20.83 8.07 0.13
CA GLY A 151 20.75 9.53 0.06
C GLY A 151 20.94 10.10 -1.35
N ILE A 152 20.99 9.26 -2.38
CA ILE A 152 21.03 9.68 -3.80
C ILE A 152 19.71 10.33 -4.19
N LEU A 153 18.59 9.76 -3.73
CA LEU A 153 17.25 10.25 -4.02
C LEU A 153 16.57 10.79 -2.75
N ALA A 154 16.02 11.99 -2.82
CA ALA A 154 15.23 12.58 -1.74
C ALA A 154 13.79 12.02 -1.70
N TRP A 155 13.64 10.70 -1.57
CA TRP A 155 12.35 10.04 -1.37
C TRP A 155 12.20 9.73 0.12
N ARG A 156 11.12 10.19 0.75
CA ARG A 156 10.90 10.04 2.19
C ARG A 156 9.73 9.10 2.47
N PRO A 157 9.77 8.35 3.57
CA PRO A 157 8.66 7.48 3.93
C PRO A 157 7.46 8.30 4.41
N VAL A 158 6.28 7.82 4.07
CA VAL A 158 5.02 8.15 4.75
C VAL A 158 4.92 7.30 6.00
N GLU A 159 4.61 7.96 7.11
CA GLU A 159 4.47 7.33 8.41
C GLU A 159 2.98 7.06 8.69
N LEU A 160 2.64 5.79 8.89
CA LEU A 160 1.35 5.36 9.41
C LEU A 160 1.53 4.94 10.86
N LEU A 161 0.84 5.62 11.76
CA LEU A 161 0.87 5.42 13.20
C LEU A 161 -0.32 4.56 13.63
N PRO A 162 -0.21 3.80 14.74
CA PRO A 162 -1.35 3.07 15.30
C PRO A 162 -2.62 3.90 15.47
N GLU A 163 -2.47 5.17 15.87
CA GLU A 163 -3.55 6.12 16.13
C GLU A 163 -4.40 6.40 14.88
N ASP A 164 -3.80 6.36 13.69
CA ASP A 164 -4.51 6.55 12.42
C ASP A 164 -5.63 5.50 12.22
N PHE A 165 -5.50 4.35 12.89
CA PHE A 165 -6.42 3.22 12.77
C PHE A 165 -7.36 3.07 13.96
N MET A 166 -7.14 3.79 15.07
CA MET A 166 -7.89 3.58 16.33
C MET A 166 -9.37 3.92 16.22
N ALA A 167 -9.74 4.82 15.30
CA ALA A 167 -11.12 5.27 15.08
C ALA A 167 -11.94 4.34 14.16
N PHE A 168 -11.40 3.18 13.78
CA PHE A 168 -12.03 2.17 12.90
C PHE A 168 -11.99 0.80 13.57
#